data_AF-A0AAV7I2J0-F1
#
_entry.id   AF-A0AAV7I2J0-F1
#
_cell.length_a   1.000
_cell.length_b   1.000
_cell.length_c   1.000
_cell.angle_alpha   90.00
_cell.angle_beta   90.00
_cell.angle_gamma   90.00
#
_symmetry.space_group_name_H-M   'P 1'
#
loop_
_entity.id
_entity.type
_entity.pdbx_description
1 polymer ?
#
loop_
_entity_poly.entity_id
_entity_poly.type
_entity_poly.pdbx_seq_one_letter_code
_entity_poly.pdbx_strand_id
1 'polypeptide(L)'
;MEIITMTYYTVELKILQNLEKSNIIHRSKSNSGLWLGLLMGTCALITFMKEDSSYSEICLLTGLTGLGLIMSCICLILQLYIDTSSKDFQLLYFLPASITSMLYLLWANKDLLVSVIWGLGVGTLSTWGVLQLMTYLPGCFTLGECIVVMHGVILFLLSSGANLSLRYHLPPLHDDDIVTTILQKH
;
A
#
# COMPACT_ATOMS: atom_id res chain seq x y z
N MET A 1 -23.09 15.91 -8.40
CA MET A 1 -21.69 16.28 -8.05
C MET A 1 -21.61 16.75 -6.61
N GLU A 2 -22.50 17.66 -6.16
CA GLU A 2 -22.56 18.16 -4.78
C GLU A 2 -22.74 17.08 -3.69
N ILE A 3 -23.54 16.04 -3.94
CA ILE A 3 -23.77 14.96 -2.96
C ILE A 3 -22.47 14.19 -2.68
N ILE A 4 -21.66 13.95 -3.72
CA ILE A 4 -20.39 13.20 -3.59
C ILE A 4 -19.37 14.06 -2.84
N THR A 5 -19.27 15.35 -3.15
CA THR A 5 -18.34 16.26 -2.47
C THR A 5 -18.73 16.48 -1.01
N MET A 6 -20.03 16.57 -0.70
CA MET A 6 -20.52 16.65 0.68
C MET A 6 -20.25 15.37 1.47
N THR A 7 -20.44 14.21 0.85
CA THR A 7 -20.14 12.91 1.49
C THR A 7 -18.66 12.77 1.77
N TYR A 8 -17.81 13.12 0.80
CA TYR A 8 -16.36 13.10 0.94
C TYR A 8 -15.89 14.01 2.07
N TYR A 9 -16.39 15.26 2.11
CA TYR A 9 -16.05 16.22 3.17
C TYR A 9 -16.48 15.71 4.56
N THR A 10 -17.66 15.10 4.67
CA THR A 10 -18.15 14.53 5.93
C THR A 10 -17.26 13.38 6.42
N VAL A 11 -16.83 12.51 5.50
CA VAL A 11 -15.92 11.39 5.82
C VAL A 11 -14.55 11.92 6.24
N GLU A 12 -13.99 12.86 5.49
CA GLU A 12 -12.70 13.50 5.77
C GLU A 12 -12.69 14.15 7.16
N LEU A 13 -13.71 14.96 7.46
CA LEU A 13 -13.80 15.67 8.72
C LEU A 13 -13.89 14.71 9.91
N LYS A 14 -14.65 13.62 9.78
CA LYS A 14 -14.77 12.59 10.81
C LYS A 14 -13.45 11.84 11.03
N ILE A 15 -12.73 11.49 9.96
CA ILE A 15 -11.41 10.85 10.03
C ILE A 15 -10.41 11.76 10.75
N LEU A 16 -10.35 13.05 10.40
CA LEU A 16 -9.44 14.00 11.02
C LEU A 16 -9.75 14.19 12.53
N GLN A 17 -11.02 14.24 12.91
CA GLN A 17 -11.43 14.26 14.32
C GLN A 17 -10.98 13.01 15.08
N ASN A 18 -11.11 11.83 14.49
CA ASN A 18 -10.72 10.57 15.13
C ASN A 18 -9.19 10.43 15.24
N LEU A 19 -8.44 10.95 14.28
CA LEU A 19 -6.98 11.04 14.36
C LEU A 19 -6.54 11.97 15.49
N GLU A 20 -7.19 13.12 15.63
CA GLU A 20 -6.92 14.07 16.72
C GLU A 20 -7.21 13.46 18.09
N LYS A 21 -8.32 12.73 18.24
CA LYS A 21 -8.61 11.94 19.46
C LYS A 21 -7.55 10.88 19.76
N SER A 22 -6.89 10.36 18.73
CA SER A 22 -5.82 9.36 18.85
C SER A 22 -4.43 9.98 19.09
N ASN A 23 -4.34 11.30 19.35
CA ASN A 23 -3.10 12.07 19.48
C ASN A 23 -2.20 12.04 18.22
N ILE A 24 -2.75 11.75 17.04
CA ILE A 24 -2.00 11.76 15.79
C ILE A 24 -2.14 13.15 15.15
N ILE A 25 -1.03 13.88 15.09
CA ILE A 25 -0.98 15.24 14.54
C ILE A 25 -0.79 15.15 13.02
N HIS A 26 -1.81 15.53 12.26
CA HIS A 26 -1.72 15.70 10.81
C HIS A 26 -1.31 17.15 10.46
N ARG A 27 -0.77 17.35 9.25
CA ARG A 27 -0.42 18.69 8.76
C ARG A 27 -1.64 19.60 8.70
N SER A 28 -1.59 20.71 9.44
CA SER A 28 -2.70 21.70 9.49
C SER A 28 -2.81 22.50 8.18
N LYS A 29 -4.04 22.91 7.84
CA LYS A 29 -4.38 23.73 6.65
C LYS A 29 -4.16 23.07 5.29
N SER A 30 -4.12 21.74 5.23
CA SER A 30 -4.08 20.98 3.99
C SER A 30 -5.26 20.02 3.90
N ASN A 31 -5.73 19.71 2.69
CA ASN A 31 -6.65 18.59 2.49
C ASN A 31 -5.98 17.28 2.95
N SER A 32 -6.78 16.33 3.42
CA SER A 32 -6.35 15.01 3.89
C SER A 32 -5.65 14.17 2.81
N GLY A 33 -5.94 14.44 1.53
CA GLY A 33 -5.34 13.75 0.40
C GLY A 33 -5.75 12.27 0.28
N LEU A 34 -6.87 11.84 0.87
CA LEU A 34 -7.31 10.44 0.91
C LEU A 34 -7.28 9.72 -0.45
N TRP A 35 -7.62 10.43 -1.52
CA TRP A 35 -7.63 9.92 -2.89
C TRP A 35 -6.24 9.49 -3.40
N LEU A 36 -5.15 10.06 -2.87
CA LEU A 36 -3.77 9.76 -3.28
C LEU A 36 -3.40 8.30 -2.99
N GLY A 37 -3.87 7.75 -1.87
CA GLY A 37 -3.62 6.35 -1.50
C GLY A 37 -4.23 5.36 -2.49
N LEU A 38 -5.47 5.63 -2.91
CA LEU A 38 -6.16 4.84 -3.95
C LEU A 38 -5.47 5.00 -5.30
N LEU A 39 -5.06 6.22 -5.65
CA LEU A 39 -4.36 6.49 -6.91
C LEU A 39 -3.09 5.63 -7.05
N MET A 40 -2.24 5.59 -6.02
CA MET A 40 -1.01 4.82 -6.04
C MET A 40 -1.25 3.33 -6.30
N GLY A 41 -2.25 2.75 -5.63
CA GLY A 41 -2.63 1.35 -5.84
C GLY A 41 -3.16 1.10 -7.26
N THR A 42 -3.96 2.03 -7.80
CA THR A 42 -4.46 1.93 -9.19
C THR A 42 -3.37 2.09 -10.23
N CYS A 43 -2.38 2.96 -9.99
CA CYS A 43 -1.23 3.11 -10.88
C CYS A 43 -0.45 1.80 -10.98
N ALA A 44 -0.15 1.15 -9.86
CA ALA A 44 0.53 -0.13 -9.83
C ALA A 44 -0.26 -1.24 -10.57
N LEU A 45 -1.59 -1.23 -10.45
CA LEU A 45 -2.47 -2.15 -11.18
C LEU A 45 -2.48 -1.89 -12.70
N ILE A 46 -2.53 -0.62 -13.12
CA ILE A 46 -2.53 -0.24 -14.53
C ILE A 46 -1.20 -0.59 -15.20
N THR A 47 -0.07 -0.44 -14.48
CA THR A 47 1.24 -0.87 -14.97
C THR A 47 1.22 -2.35 -15.36
N PHE A 48 0.59 -3.21 -14.55
CA PHE A 48 0.40 -4.61 -14.90
C PHE A 48 -0.45 -4.82 -16.16
N MET A 49 -1.54 -4.08 -16.31
CA MET A 49 -2.45 -4.25 -17.46
C MET A 49 -1.86 -3.81 -18.80
N LYS A 50 -0.81 -2.98 -18.79
CA LYS A 50 -0.26 -2.34 -20.00
C LYS A 50 1.02 -3.01 -20.53
N GLU A 51 1.69 -3.81 -19.71
CA GLU A 51 3.02 -4.35 -20.05
C GLU A 51 2.92 -5.69 -20.81
N ASP A 52 3.41 -5.73 -22.06
CA ASP A 52 3.38 -6.92 -22.91
C ASP A 52 4.51 -7.91 -22.58
N SER A 53 4.15 -9.00 -21.88
CA SER A 53 4.75 -10.35 -21.89
C SER A 53 6.21 -10.60 -21.45
N SER A 54 7.11 -9.61 -21.43
CA SER A 54 8.55 -9.88 -21.14
C SER A 54 8.97 -9.68 -19.68
N TYR A 55 8.23 -8.88 -18.89
CA TYR A 55 8.47 -8.63 -17.44
C TYR A 55 7.57 -9.49 -16.52
N SER A 56 7.22 -10.69 -16.99
CA SER A 56 6.02 -11.43 -16.56
C SER A 56 5.84 -11.57 -15.05
N GLU A 57 6.90 -11.86 -14.28
CA GLU A 57 6.73 -12.20 -12.86
C GLU A 57 6.75 -10.98 -11.92
N ILE A 58 7.70 -10.05 -12.10
CA ILE A 58 7.80 -8.84 -11.25
C ILE A 58 6.63 -7.89 -11.52
N CYS A 59 6.24 -7.76 -12.79
CA CYS A 59 5.10 -6.92 -13.18
C CYS A 59 3.79 -7.52 -12.64
N LEU A 60 3.61 -8.84 -12.74
CA LEU A 60 2.48 -9.55 -12.12
C LEU A 60 2.45 -9.31 -10.61
N LEU A 61 3.56 -9.55 -9.91
CA LEU A 61 3.63 -9.38 -8.45
C LEU A 61 3.30 -7.93 -8.04
N THR A 62 3.80 -6.94 -8.78
CA THR A 62 3.55 -5.51 -8.55
C THR A 62 2.08 -5.16 -8.77
N GLY A 63 1.45 -5.68 -9.83
CA GLY A 63 0.02 -5.49 -10.12
C GLY A 63 -0.89 -6.09 -9.04
N LEU A 64 -0.58 -7.32 -8.59
CA LEU A 64 -1.30 -7.97 -7.49
C LEU A 64 -1.15 -7.21 -6.17
N THR A 65 0.04 -6.67 -5.93
CA THR A 65 0.29 -5.79 -4.78
C THR A 65 -0.55 -4.53 -4.88
N GLY A 66 -0.67 -3.94 -6.08
CA GLY A 66 -1.54 -2.79 -6.34
C GLY A 66 -2.99 -3.02 -5.90
N LEU A 67 -3.58 -4.17 -6.25
CA LEU A 67 -4.93 -4.56 -5.77
C LEU A 67 -4.98 -4.66 -4.24
N GLY A 68 -3.95 -5.25 -3.65
CA GLY A 68 -3.79 -5.32 -2.20
C GLY A 68 -3.76 -3.98 -1.50
N LEU A 69 -3.01 -3.03 -2.06
CA LEU A 69 -2.87 -1.67 -1.55
C LEU A 69 -4.18 -0.89 -1.65
N ILE A 70 -4.94 -1.07 -2.74
CA ILE A 70 -6.29 -0.47 -2.87
C ILE A 70 -7.20 -0.97 -1.73
N MET A 71 -7.27 -2.29 -1.55
CA MET A 71 -8.10 -2.90 -0.51
C MET A 71 -7.67 -2.48 0.89
N SER A 72 -6.36 -2.42 1.15
CA SER A 72 -5.81 -1.98 2.42
C SER A 72 -6.11 -0.50 2.70
N CYS A 73 -6.02 0.35 1.67
CA CYS A 73 -6.38 1.76 1.76
C CYS A 73 -7.86 1.94 2.13
N ILE A 74 -8.76 1.18 1.50
CA ILE A 74 -10.19 1.21 1.84
C ILE A 74 -10.42 0.76 3.29
N CYS A 75 -9.75 -0.32 3.71
CA CYS A 75 -9.85 -0.82 5.08
C CYS A 75 -9.36 0.20 6.12
N LEU A 76 -8.24 0.88 5.85
CA LEU A 76 -7.70 1.93 6.70
C LEU A 76 -8.66 3.12 6.82
N ILE A 77 -9.25 3.55 5.70
CA ILE A 77 -10.23 4.65 5.68
C ILE A 77 -11.47 4.29 6.49
N LEU A 78 -12.01 3.08 6.29
CA LEU A 78 -13.16 2.59 7.05
C LEU A 78 -12.87 2.53 8.54
N GLN A 79 -11.68 2.05 8.92
CA GLN A 79 -11.27 2.00 10.31
C GLN A 79 -11.22 3.40 10.93
N LEU A 80 -10.53 4.33 10.28
CA LEU A 80 -10.40 5.70 10.77
C LEU A 80 -11.74 6.44 10.82
N TYR A 81 -12.71 6.05 9.99
CA TYR A 81 -14.06 6.60 10.02
C TYR A 81 -14.91 6.12 11.21
N ILE A 82 -14.72 4.87 11.64
CA ILE A 82 -15.56 4.23 12.68
C ILE A 82 -15.10 4.56 14.12
N ASP A 83 -13.94 5.21 14.29
CA ASP A 83 -13.38 5.62 15.60
C ASP A 83 -13.18 4.44 16.57
N THR A 84 -12.79 3.28 16.05
CA THR A 84 -12.72 2.04 16.83
C THR A 84 -11.30 1.74 17.28
N SER A 85 -10.96 2.28 18.44
CA SER A 85 -9.83 1.83 19.27
C SER A 85 -10.01 0.40 19.82
N SER A 86 -11.03 -0.36 19.42
CA SER A 86 -11.34 -1.68 19.97
C SER A 86 -10.62 -2.81 19.24
N LYS A 87 -10.21 -3.81 20.03
CA LYS A 87 -9.51 -5.04 19.60
C LYS A 87 -10.24 -5.84 18.51
N ASP A 88 -11.52 -5.55 18.26
CA ASP A 88 -12.39 -6.31 17.35
C ASP A 88 -12.07 -6.09 15.86
N PHE A 89 -11.31 -5.04 15.52
CA PHE A 89 -10.95 -4.74 14.12
C PHE A 89 -9.64 -5.38 13.66
N GLN A 90 -9.00 -6.23 14.47
CA GLN A 90 -7.91 -7.11 14.00
C GLN A 90 -8.32 -7.93 12.76
N LEU A 91 -9.60 -8.30 12.67
CA LEU A 91 -10.14 -9.01 11.52
C LEU A 91 -10.12 -8.16 10.24
N LEU A 92 -10.35 -6.85 10.35
CA LEU A 92 -10.34 -5.93 9.20
C LEU A 92 -8.91 -5.71 8.68
N TYR A 93 -7.89 -5.80 9.53
CA TYR A 93 -6.49 -5.81 9.08
C TYR A 93 -6.09 -7.12 8.42
N PHE A 94 -6.67 -8.22 8.87
CA PHE A 94 -6.38 -9.54 8.32
C PHE A 94 -7.02 -9.73 6.93
N LEU A 95 -8.13 -9.06 6.65
CA LEU A 95 -8.85 -9.18 5.39
C LEU A 95 -8.03 -8.79 4.15
N PRO A 96 -7.42 -7.58 4.05
CA PRO A 96 -6.59 -7.23 2.92
C PRO A 96 -5.34 -8.12 2.83
N ALA A 97 -4.75 -8.50 3.98
CA ALA A 97 -3.61 -9.41 4.01
C ALA A 97 -3.94 -10.83 3.51
N SER A 98 -5.13 -11.34 3.83
CA SER A 98 -5.61 -12.65 3.38
C SER A 98 -5.88 -12.62 1.88
N ILE A 99 -6.55 -11.57 1.38
CA ILE A 99 -6.82 -11.40 -0.05
C ILE A 99 -5.51 -11.31 -0.84
N THR A 100 -4.54 -10.50 -0.40
CA THR A 100 -3.23 -10.40 -1.08
C THR A 100 -2.45 -11.71 -1.05
N SER A 101 -2.45 -12.41 0.08
CA SER A 101 -1.82 -13.73 0.19
C SER A 101 -2.44 -14.74 -0.79
N MET A 102 -3.77 -14.74 -0.91
CA MET A 102 -4.47 -15.60 -1.86
C MET A 102 -4.17 -15.22 -3.31
N LEU A 103 -4.08 -13.92 -3.63
CA LEU A 103 -3.67 -13.45 -4.95
C LEU A 103 -2.26 -13.93 -5.31
N TYR A 104 -1.29 -13.83 -4.39
CA TYR A 104 0.06 -14.33 -4.65
C TYR A 104 0.12 -15.85 -4.82
N LEU A 105 -0.64 -16.59 -4.02
CA LEU A 105 -0.69 -18.05 -4.10
C LEU A 105 -1.33 -18.52 -5.41
N LEU A 106 -2.48 -17.97 -5.77
CA LEU A 106 -3.30 -18.45 -6.89
C LEU A 106 -2.84 -17.93 -8.25
N TRP A 107 -2.35 -16.68 -8.32
CA TRP A 107 -2.02 -16.04 -9.59
C TRP A 107 -0.52 -15.90 -9.82
N ALA A 108 0.29 -15.63 -8.79
CA ALA A 108 1.75 -15.56 -8.94
C ALA A 108 2.45 -16.91 -8.71
N ASN A 109 1.70 -17.97 -8.40
CA ASN A 109 2.18 -19.34 -8.17
C ASN A 109 3.39 -19.38 -7.21
N LYS A 110 3.39 -18.49 -6.21
CA LYS A 110 4.45 -18.42 -5.19
C LYS A 110 4.17 -19.45 -4.10
N ASP A 111 5.23 -19.95 -3.48
CA ASP A 111 5.12 -20.84 -2.33
C ASP A 111 4.22 -20.25 -1.23
N LEU A 112 3.50 -21.12 -0.52
CA LEU A 112 2.56 -20.71 0.53
C LEU A 112 3.20 -19.78 1.55
N LEU A 113 4.41 -20.10 2.00
CA LEU A 113 5.13 -19.33 3.00
C LEU A 113 5.51 -17.93 2.48
N VAL A 114 5.98 -17.85 1.24
CA VAL A 114 6.34 -16.58 0.58
C VAL A 114 5.11 -15.71 0.38
N SER A 115 4.01 -16.30 -0.09
CA SER A 115 2.73 -15.62 -0.31
C SER A 115 2.16 -15.03 0.98
N VAL A 116 2.19 -15.80 2.08
CA VAL A 116 1.69 -15.33 3.39
C VAL A 116 2.58 -14.24 3.98
N ILE A 117 3.91 -14.36 3.91
CA ILE A 117 4.83 -13.34 4.42
C ILE A 117 4.63 -12.02 3.67
N TRP A 118 4.59 -12.05 2.33
CA TRP A 118 4.36 -10.84 1.54
C TRP A 118 2.97 -10.28 1.74
N GLY A 119 1.93 -11.10 1.78
CA GLY A 119 0.56 -10.63 1.99
C GLY A 119 0.35 -9.98 3.34
N LEU A 120 0.89 -10.58 4.42
CA LEU A 120 0.92 -9.98 5.76
C LEU A 120 1.75 -8.70 5.79
N GLY A 121 2.91 -8.68 5.14
CA GLY A 121 3.76 -7.49 5.04
C GLY A 121 3.03 -6.32 4.38
N VAL A 122 2.38 -6.56 3.23
CA VAL A 122 1.58 -5.55 2.53
C VAL A 122 0.44 -5.05 3.42
N GLY A 123 -0.36 -5.94 4.01
CA GLY A 123 -1.51 -5.55 4.82
C GLY A 123 -1.14 -4.80 6.11
N THR A 124 -0.07 -5.22 6.79
CA THR A 124 0.38 -4.58 8.04
C THR A 124 1.07 -3.24 7.79
N LEU A 125 1.97 -3.15 6.81
CA LEU A 125 2.68 -1.91 6.49
C LEU A 125 1.75 -0.85 5.90
N SER A 126 0.78 -1.25 5.07
CA SER A 126 -0.17 -0.30 4.46
C SER A 126 -1.20 0.25 5.44
N THR A 127 -1.36 -0.36 6.61
CA THR A 127 -2.32 0.07 7.61
C THR A 127 -1.63 0.58 8.87
N TRP A 128 -1.07 -0.32 9.68
CA TRP A 128 -0.34 0.01 10.90
C TRP A 128 0.91 0.85 10.60
N GLY A 129 1.63 0.53 9.53
CA GLY A 129 2.81 1.30 9.13
C GLY A 129 2.51 2.76 8.81
N VAL A 130 1.34 3.06 8.23
CA VAL A 130 0.89 4.44 7.98
C VAL A 130 0.67 5.19 9.31
N LEU A 131 -0.03 4.58 10.26
CA LEU A 131 -0.29 5.20 11.56
C LEU A 131 1.00 5.42 12.35
N GLN A 132 1.92 4.46 12.30
CA GLN A 132 3.24 4.58 12.92
C GLN A 132 4.04 5.73 12.29
N LEU A 133 4.08 5.81 10.96
CA LEU A 133 4.79 6.89 10.27
C LEU A 133 4.25 8.27 10.64
N MET A 134 2.92 8.43 10.75
CA MET A 134 2.30 9.68 11.22
C MET A 134 2.61 9.99 12.69
N THR A 135 2.80 8.96 13.52
CA THR A 135 3.14 9.14 14.94
C THR A 135 4.60 9.57 15.12
N TYR A 136 5.52 9.00 14.34
CA TYR A 136 6.95 9.34 14.39
C TYR A 136 7.28 10.68 13.72
N LEU A 137 6.50 11.10 12.72
CA LEU A 137 6.70 12.35 11.98
C LEU A 137 5.45 13.25 12.09
N PRO A 138 5.12 13.74 13.31
CA PRO A 138 3.90 14.49 13.55
C PRO A 138 3.89 15.80 12.77
N GLY A 139 2.79 16.09 12.08
CA GLY A 139 2.57 17.34 11.34
C GLY A 139 3.37 17.47 10.03
N CYS A 140 4.24 16.52 9.69
CA CYS A 140 5.01 16.55 8.44
C CYS A 140 4.17 16.18 7.22
N PHE A 141 3.26 15.20 7.37
CA PHE A 141 2.49 14.63 6.27
C PHE A 141 0.98 14.86 6.44
N THR A 142 0.29 14.97 5.31
CA THR A 142 -1.13 14.63 5.21
C THR A 142 -1.31 13.12 5.25
N LEU A 143 -2.52 12.66 5.59
CA LEU A 143 -2.80 11.23 5.64
C LEU A 143 -2.59 10.55 4.27
N GLY A 144 -3.00 11.20 3.18
CA GLY A 144 -2.79 10.72 1.82
C GLY A 144 -1.32 10.60 1.45
N GLU A 145 -0.51 11.63 1.74
CA GLU A 145 0.94 11.58 1.51
C GLU A 145 1.59 10.43 2.29
N CYS A 146 1.19 10.25 3.54
CA CYS A 146 1.70 9.17 4.38
C CYS A 146 1.36 7.79 3.82
N ILE A 147 0.13 7.60 3.32
CA ILE A 147 -0.28 6.37 2.65
C ILE A 147 0.57 6.15 1.38
N VAL A 148 0.77 7.18 0.56
CA VAL A 148 1.58 7.07 -0.67
C VAL A 148 3.02 6.69 -0.36
N VAL A 149 3.62 7.31 0.66
CA VAL A 149 5.00 6.98 1.09
C VAL A 149 5.08 5.51 1.50
N MET A 150 4.17 5.04 2.35
CA MET A 150 4.17 3.64 2.79
C MET A 150 3.89 2.66 1.64
N HIS A 151 2.94 2.98 0.77
CA HIS A 151 2.66 2.19 -0.43
C HIS A 151 3.88 2.12 -1.36
N GLY A 152 4.60 3.23 -1.54
CA GLY A 152 5.85 3.29 -2.28
C GLY A 152 6.94 2.42 -1.66
N VAL A 153 7.11 2.47 -0.33
CA VAL A 153 8.05 1.61 0.41
C VAL A 153 7.71 0.13 0.21
N ILE A 154 6.42 -0.23 0.28
CA ILE A 154 5.97 -1.61 0.07
C ILE A 154 6.30 -2.09 -1.34
N LEU A 155 5.98 -1.31 -2.36
CA LEU A 155 6.28 -1.64 -3.76
C LEU A 155 7.79 -1.74 -3.99
N PHE A 156 8.58 -0.85 -3.38
CA PHE A 156 10.03 -0.89 -3.45
C PHE A 156 10.60 -2.15 -2.79
N LEU A 157 10.16 -2.51 -1.58
CA LEU A 157 10.62 -3.71 -0.88
C LEU A 157 10.25 -4.98 -1.65
N LEU A 158 9.03 -5.06 -2.17
CA LEU A 158 8.56 -6.17 -2.99
C LEU A 158 9.38 -6.31 -4.28
N SER A 159 9.54 -5.21 -5.02
CA SER A 159 10.34 -5.19 -6.25
C SER A 159 11.79 -5.56 -5.98
N SER A 160 12.36 -5.08 -4.87
CA SER A 160 13.73 -5.41 -4.46
C SER A 160 13.87 -6.87 -4.07
N GLY A 161 12.95 -7.41 -3.28
CA GLY A 161 12.96 -8.82 -2.89
C GLY A 161 12.81 -9.75 -4.10
N ALA A 162 11.91 -9.43 -5.02
CA ALA A 162 11.72 -10.19 -6.25
C ALA A 162 12.95 -10.09 -7.17
N ASN A 163 13.45 -8.89 -7.42
CA ASN A 163 14.63 -8.66 -8.27
C ASN A 163 15.91 -9.30 -7.71
N LEU A 164 16.16 -9.19 -6.41
CA LEU A 164 17.38 -9.71 -5.80
C LEU A 164 17.41 -11.24 -5.85
N SER A 165 16.26 -11.89 -5.68
CA SER A 165 16.14 -13.34 -5.83
C SER A 165 16.35 -13.79 -7.29
N LEU A 166 15.80 -13.06 -8.27
CA LEU A 166 15.95 -13.37 -9.69
C LEU A 166 17.38 -13.14 -10.19
N ARG A 167 18.01 -12.04 -9.77
CA ARG A 167 19.33 -11.60 -10.26
C ARG A 167 20.52 -12.30 -9.61
N TYR A 168 20.27 -13.05 -8.54
CA TYR A 168 21.24 -14.04 -8.06
C TYR A 168 21.43 -15.17 -9.08
N HIS A 169 20.45 -15.39 -9.97
CA HIS A 169 20.45 -16.49 -10.94
C HIS A 169 20.65 -16.05 -12.39
N LEU A 170 20.25 -14.83 -12.77
CA LEU A 170 20.38 -14.31 -14.15
C LEU A 170 20.92 -12.86 -14.18
N PRO A 171 21.89 -12.53 -15.06
CA PRO A 171 22.33 -11.16 -15.25
C PRO A 171 21.23 -10.31 -15.91
N PRO A 172 21.14 -9.01 -15.59
CA PRO A 172 20.13 -8.11 -16.16
C PRO A 172 20.32 -7.93 -17.66
N LEU A 173 19.22 -7.92 -18.42
CA LEU A 173 19.21 -7.89 -19.89
C LEU A 173 18.79 -6.52 -20.47
N HIS A 174 18.15 -5.64 -19.68
CA HIS A 174 17.62 -4.35 -20.13
C HIS A 174 18.08 -3.18 -19.23
N ASP A 175 18.04 -1.95 -19.76
CA ASP A 175 18.57 -0.75 -19.08
C ASP A 175 17.80 -0.37 -17.80
N ASP A 176 16.47 -0.53 -17.79
CA ASP A 176 15.64 -0.28 -16.59
C ASP A 176 15.97 -1.25 -15.44
N ASP A 177 16.38 -2.47 -15.80
CA ASP A 177 16.87 -3.43 -14.85
C ASP A 177 18.20 -2.96 -14.26
N ILE A 178 19.11 -2.45 -15.07
CA ILE A 178 20.42 -1.97 -14.59
C ILE A 178 20.22 -0.86 -13.56
N VAL A 179 19.35 0.13 -13.84
CA VAL A 179 19.04 1.24 -12.93
C VAL A 179 18.44 0.74 -11.62
N THR A 180 17.46 -0.17 -11.67
CA THR A 180 16.88 -0.75 -10.45
C THR A 180 17.88 -1.56 -9.64
N THR A 181 18.79 -2.32 -10.27
CA THR A 181 19.88 -2.98 -9.51
C THR A 181 20.81 -2.00 -8.84
N ILE A 182 21.19 -0.92 -9.52
CA ILE A 182 22.12 0.06 -8.96
C ILE A 182 21.49 0.68 -7.72
N LEU A 183 20.21 1.05 -7.81
CA LEU A 183 19.44 1.63 -6.70
C LEU A 183 19.18 0.63 -5.56
N GLN A 184 19.21 -0.68 -5.84
CA GLN A 184 19.00 -1.74 -4.84
C GLN A 184 20.31 -2.29 -4.24
N LYS A 185 21.47 -2.05 -4.88
CA LYS A 185 22.81 -2.49 -4.41
C LYS A 185 23.63 -1.39 -3.73
N HIS A 186 23.22 -0.13 -3.83
CA HIS A 186 23.81 1.01 -3.12
C HIS A 186 22.92 1.44 -1.97
#